data_AF-A0A0Q9LJV4-F1
#
_entry.id   AF-A0A0Q9LJV4-F1
#
_cell.length_a   1.000
_cell.length_b   1.000
_cell.length_c   1.000
_cell.angle_alpha   90.00
_cell.angle_beta   90.00
_cell.angle_gamma   90.00
#
_symmetry.space_group_name_H-M   'P 1'
#
loop_
_entity.id
_entity.type
_entity.pdbx_description
1 polymer ?
#
loop_
_entity_poly.entity_id
_entity_poly.type
_entity_poly.pdbx_seq_one_letter_code
_entity_poly.pdbx_strand_id
1 'polypeptide(L)'
;MDHIRVSQLKTRVSLVVCVIDAITSQTPLGNTTIVYLEGTRSKAIRKSNGSYIFNDLPPGDYRLMVSNEHYFQEQTLITVGTDNFIEVVQLKPLPSYPFSQGTGLIRVMLQDAAGTPLRDAQLQAMILSEECARARIMVDQVDKGALEVILGSFTGVIAVGDSYLLRGRGPKAAEEQIRIAQVLEHQKRFRLEKMLTKAFTRGALLLPIQESRVTEKGEAVIAFRGNRVPSFQTELAITYGEDRRHLMKEVIVAEGTTTNLGIIRLT
;
A
#
# COMPACT_ATOMS: atom_id res chain seq x y z
N MET A 1 -16.93 51.93 -14.55
CA MET A 1 -15.99 51.50 -13.48
C MET A 1 -16.43 50.12 -13.05
N ASP A 2 -15.71 49.09 -13.49
CA ASP A 2 -16.03 47.71 -13.15
C ASP A 2 -15.66 47.45 -11.70
N HIS A 3 -16.67 47.15 -10.87
CA HIS A 3 -16.46 46.76 -9.49
C HIS A 3 -15.99 45.31 -9.45
N ILE A 4 -14.66 45.12 -9.32
CA ILE A 4 -14.08 43.82 -9.03
C ILE A 4 -14.60 43.37 -7.66
N ARG A 5 -15.47 42.36 -7.67
CA ARG A 5 -15.98 41.71 -6.45
C ARG A 5 -14.95 40.67 -6.00
N VAL A 6 -14.10 41.05 -5.05
CA VAL A 6 -13.20 40.09 -4.39
C VAL A 6 -14.01 39.34 -3.34
N SER A 7 -14.33 38.08 -3.60
CA SER A 7 -14.93 37.18 -2.62
C SER A 7 -13.81 36.41 -1.91
N GLN A 8 -13.60 36.68 -0.62
CA GLN A 8 -12.72 35.86 0.21
C GLN A 8 -13.46 34.60 0.66
N LEU A 9 -12.92 33.42 0.33
CA LEU A 9 -13.39 32.17 0.90
C LEU A 9 -13.13 32.19 2.41
N LYS A 10 -14.20 32.07 3.20
CA LYS A 10 -14.13 32.12 4.67
C LYS A 10 -13.42 30.92 5.29
N THR A 11 -13.23 29.84 4.51
CA THR A 11 -12.63 28.58 4.97
C THR A 11 -11.73 28.01 3.87
N ARG A 12 -10.53 27.59 4.23
CA ARG A 12 -9.56 26.93 3.36
C ARG A 12 -9.54 25.44 3.65
N VAL A 13 -9.63 24.62 2.60
CA VAL A 13 -9.32 23.18 2.70
C VAL A 13 -7.83 23.03 2.95
N SER A 14 -7.44 22.60 4.15
CA SER A 14 -6.00 22.47 4.47
C SER A 14 -5.48 21.08 4.18
N LEU A 15 -6.30 20.05 4.46
CA LEU A 15 -5.95 18.65 4.23
C LEU A 15 -7.17 17.87 3.75
N VAL A 16 -6.97 17.06 2.72
CA VAL A 16 -7.89 16.01 2.30
C VAL A 16 -7.22 14.66 2.54
N VAL A 17 -7.84 13.80 3.33
CA VAL A 17 -7.39 12.43 3.55
C VAL A 17 -8.27 11.48 2.74
N CYS A 18 -7.65 10.80 1.79
CA CYS A 18 -8.25 9.73 1.01
C CYS A 18 -7.88 8.40 1.67
N VAL A 19 -8.84 7.75 2.31
CA VAL A 19 -8.62 6.44 2.92
C VAL A 19 -9.07 5.38 1.93
N ILE A 20 -8.20 4.42 1.63
CA ILE A 20 -8.49 3.33 0.71
C ILE A 20 -8.11 1.97 1.31
N ASP A 21 -8.83 0.94 0.91
CA ASP A 21 -8.55 -0.45 1.21
C ASP A 21 -7.36 -0.94 0.37
N ALA A 22 -6.33 -1.51 1.01
CA ALA A 22 -5.11 -1.96 0.33
C ALA A 22 -5.30 -3.20 -0.56
N ILE A 23 -6.46 -3.84 -0.60
CA ILE A 23 -6.78 -4.99 -1.45
C ILE A 23 -7.68 -4.58 -2.62
N THR A 24 -8.70 -3.75 -2.37
CA THR A 24 -9.67 -3.36 -3.41
C THR A 24 -9.33 -2.03 -4.07
N SER A 25 -8.45 -1.22 -3.46
CA SER A 25 -8.19 0.17 -3.85
C SER A 25 -9.46 1.04 -3.87
N GLN A 26 -10.52 0.62 -3.16
CA GLN A 26 -11.78 1.35 -2.99
C GLN A 26 -11.88 1.89 -1.56
N THR A 27 -13.00 2.54 -1.24
CA THR A 27 -13.30 2.96 0.14
C THR A 27 -13.23 1.76 1.11
N PRO A 28 -12.71 1.95 2.33
CA PRO A 28 -12.69 0.90 3.35
C PRO A 28 -14.06 0.28 3.60
N LEU A 29 -14.05 -1.00 3.97
CA LEU A 29 -15.23 -1.75 4.32
C LEU A 29 -15.94 -1.14 5.53
N GLY A 30 -17.27 -1.13 5.46
CA GLY A 30 -18.13 -0.61 6.50
C GLY A 30 -18.18 0.92 6.55
N ASN A 31 -18.69 1.45 7.65
CA ASN A 31 -18.82 2.90 7.87
C ASN A 31 -18.17 3.38 9.17
N THR A 32 -17.35 2.53 9.80
CA THR A 32 -16.71 2.73 11.11
C THR A 32 -15.31 3.35 11.04
N THR A 33 -14.86 3.80 9.86
CA THR A 33 -13.57 4.48 9.69
C THR A 33 -13.54 5.83 10.42
N ILE A 34 -12.60 5.96 11.35
CA ILE A 34 -12.32 7.16 12.13
C ILE A 34 -10.99 7.77 11.63
N VAL A 35 -11.01 9.08 11.36
CA VAL A 35 -9.84 9.84 10.91
C VAL A 35 -9.69 11.07 11.79
N TYR A 36 -8.53 11.25 12.43
CA TYR A 36 -8.25 12.40 13.28
C TYR A 36 -6.76 12.76 13.29
N LEU A 37 -6.45 13.98 13.72
CA LEU A 37 -5.07 14.43 13.94
C LEU A 37 -4.80 14.44 15.45
N GLU A 38 -3.84 13.64 15.90
CA GLU A 38 -3.48 13.52 17.32
C GLU A 38 -3.09 14.89 17.91
N GLY A 39 -3.53 15.17 19.14
CA GLY A 39 -3.22 16.43 19.82
C GLY A 39 -4.01 17.64 19.31
N THR A 40 -4.90 17.49 18.33
CA THR A 40 -5.73 18.58 17.80
C THR A 40 -7.20 18.40 18.17
N ARG A 41 -7.95 19.51 18.18
CA ARG A 41 -9.43 19.50 18.30
C ARG A 41 -10.13 19.56 16.93
N SER A 42 -9.37 19.57 15.85
CA SER A 42 -9.89 19.68 14.48
C SER A 42 -10.63 18.41 14.11
N LYS A 43 -11.90 18.55 13.69
CA LYS A 43 -12.72 17.42 13.25
C LYS A 43 -12.73 17.33 11.73
N ALA A 44 -12.53 16.13 11.22
CA ALA A 44 -12.64 15.89 9.80
C ALA A 44 -14.11 15.88 9.35
N ILE A 45 -14.39 16.49 8.20
CA ILE A 45 -15.68 16.40 7.52
C ILE A 45 -15.62 15.21 6.57
N ARG A 46 -16.33 14.12 6.91
CA ARG A 46 -16.47 12.96 6.02
C ARG A 46 -17.32 13.32 4.80
N LYS A 47 -16.89 12.87 3.61
CA LYS A 47 -17.61 13.02 2.35
C LYS A 47 -18.16 11.69 1.86
N SER A 48 -19.15 11.74 0.98
CA SER A 48 -19.81 10.57 0.40
C SER A 48 -18.87 9.69 -0.41
N ASN A 49 -17.81 10.26 -0.99
CA ASN A 49 -16.77 9.54 -1.72
C ASN A 49 -15.71 8.89 -0.81
N GLY A 50 -15.90 8.88 0.52
CA GLY A 50 -14.98 8.27 1.48
C GLY A 50 -13.78 9.14 1.87
N SER A 51 -13.65 10.36 1.33
CA SER A 51 -12.61 11.30 1.76
C SER A 51 -12.98 12.06 3.04
N TYR A 52 -11.97 12.54 3.74
CA TYR A 52 -12.10 13.27 5.00
C TYR A 52 -11.39 14.62 4.87
N ILE A 53 -12.10 15.72 5.15
CA ILE A 53 -11.58 17.07 4.92
C ILE A 53 -11.34 17.78 6.25
N PHE A 54 -10.12 18.30 6.44
CA PHE A 54 -9.79 19.22 7.52
C PHE A 54 -9.63 20.63 6.95
N ASN A 55 -10.38 21.57 7.51
CA ASN A 55 -10.31 22.97 7.14
C ASN A 55 -9.45 23.75 8.13
N ASP A 56 -8.84 24.82 7.62
CA ASP A 56 -8.20 25.86 8.42
C ASP A 56 -7.17 25.35 9.44
N LEU A 57 -6.43 24.29 9.08
CA LEU A 57 -5.29 23.82 9.87
C LEU A 57 -4.15 24.84 9.74
N PRO A 58 -3.56 25.29 10.86
CA PRO A 58 -2.29 26.02 10.81
C PRO A 58 -1.23 25.22 10.04
N PRO A 59 -0.30 25.89 9.33
CA PRO A 59 0.86 25.20 8.80
C PRO A 59 1.67 24.54 9.92
N GLY A 60 2.12 23.30 9.70
CA GLY A 60 2.87 22.55 10.69
C GLY A 60 2.84 21.04 10.47
N ASP A 61 3.54 20.33 11.34
CA ASP A 61 3.59 18.87 11.33
C ASP A 61 2.47 18.29 12.19
N TYR A 62 1.81 17.27 11.64
CA TYR A 62 0.71 16.58 12.29
C TYR A 62 0.93 15.07 12.24
N ARG A 63 0.39 14.40 13.26
CA ARG A 63 0.27 12.95 13.28
C ARG A 63 -1.17 12.56 12.94
N LEU A 64 -1.36 12.08 11.73
CA LEU A 64 -2.62 11.59 11.21
C LEU A 64 -2.85 10.15 11.69
N MET A 65 -4.02 9.92 12.28
CA MET A 65 -4.47 8.63 12.79
C MET A 65 -5.69 8.17 12.00
N VAL A 66 -5.65 6.93 11.51
CA VAL A 66 -6.79 6.28 10.84
C VAL A 66 -7.04 4.92 11.48
N SER A 67 -8.26 4.68 11.93
CA SER A 67 -8.67 3.39 12.50
C SER A 67 -10.00 2.91 11.91
N ASN A 68 -10.15 1.61 11.83
CA ASN A 68 -11.37 0.90 11.41
C ASN A 68 -11.31 -0.51 12.00
N GLU A 69 -12.46 -1.11 12.32
CA GLU A 69 -12.55 -2.43 12.96
C GLU A 69 -12.02 -3.61 12.12
N HIS A 70 -11.94 -3.45 10.80
CA HIS A 70 -11.51 -4.50 9.86
C HIS A 70 -10.06 -4.37 9.41
N TYR A 71 -9.35 -3.33 9.85
CA TYR A 71 -8.00 -3.00 9.38
C TYR A 71 -7.08 -2.71 10.55
N PHE A 72 -5.78 -2.86 10.30
CA PHE A 72 -4.80 -2.35 11.24
C PHE A 72 -4.87 -0.82 11.32
N GLN A 73 -4.68 -0.27 12.51
CA GLN A 73 -4.55 1.17 12.69
C GLN A 73 -3.34 1.69 11.91
N GLU A 74 -3.52 2.80 11.21
CA GLU A 74 -2.46 3.50 10.49
C GLU A 74 -2.15 4.84 11.18
N GLN A 75 -0.86 5.16 11.18
CA GLN A 75 -0.33 6.43 11.69
C GLN A 75 0.63 6.99 10.64
N THR A 76 0.39 8.23 10.22
CA THR A 76 1.26 8.92 9.23
C THR A 76 1.66 10.28 9.76
N LEU A 77 2.94 10.63 9.63
CA LEU A 77 3.41 11.99 9.86
C LEU A 77 3.24 12.77 8.57
N ILE A 78 2.54 13.90 8.65
CA ILE A 78 2.26 14.77 7.51
C ILE A 78 2.65 16.21 7.83
N THR A 79 3.07 16.95 6.82
CA THR A 79 3.34 18.38 6.93
C THR A 79 2.29 19.14 6.12
N VAL A 80 1.47 19.93 6.82
CA VAL A 80 0.46 20.78 6.18
C VAL A 80 1.06 22.16 5.97
N GLY A 81 1.01 22.66 4.73
CA GLY A 81 1.50 23.98 4.35
C GLY A 81 0.40 25.04 4.29
N THR A 82 0.63 26.04 3.45
CA THR A 82 -0.38 27.06 3.13
C THR A 82 -1.33 26.63 2.02
N ASP A 83 -0.89 25.68 1.18
CA ASP A 83 -1.66 25.14 0.07
C ASP A 83 -2.49 23.93 0.50
N ASN A 84 -3.46 23.56 -0.35
CA ASN A 84 -4.27 22.38 -0.12
C ASN A 84 -3.39 21.13 -0.26
N PHE A 85 -3.41 20.27 0.76
CA PHE A 85 -2.65 19.03 0.77
C PHE A 85 -3.56 17.80 0.68
N ILE A 86 -3.16 16.77 -0.06
CA ILE A 86 -3.90 15.50 -0.19
C ILE A 86 -3.00 14.39 0.32
N GLU A 87 -3.48 13.65 1.31
CA GLU A 87 -2.83 12.46 1.86
C GLU A 87 -3.64 11.22 1.50
N VAL A 88 -2.98 10.15 1.04
CA VAL A 88 -3.63 8.88 0.74
C VAL A 88 -3.18 7.82 1.74
N VAL A 89 -4.11 7.34 2.56
CA VAL A 89 -3.83 6.31 3.57
C VAL A 89 -4.39 4.97 3.09
N GLN A 90 -3.50 4.02 2.84
CA GLN A 90 -3.87 2.63 2.55
C GLN A 90 -4.04 1.84 3.85
N LEU A 91 -5.22 1.25 4.05
CA LEU A 91 -5.49 0.39 5.19
C LEU A 91 -5.22 -1.08 4.86
N LYS A 92 -4.33 -1.69 5.63
CA LYS A 92 -4.01 -3.13 5.55
C LYS A 92 -5.05 -3.94 6.33
N PRO A 93 -5.74 -4.91 5.71
CA PRO A 93 -6.78 -5.68 6.39
C PRO A 93 -6.26 -6.54 7.53
N LEU A 94 -7.09 -6.70 8.57
CA LEU A 94 -6.88 -7.68 9.62
C LEU A 94 -7.16 -9.11 9.12
N PRO A 95 -6.66 -10.15 9.81
CA PRO A 95 -7.04 -11.54 9.55
C PRO A 95 -8.55 -11.82 9.59
N SER A 96 -9.31 -11.03 10.34
CA SER A 96 -10.78 -11.09 10.47
C SER A 96 -11.53 -10.40 9.32
N TYR A 97 -10.83 -9.71 8.42
CA TYR A 97 -11.44 -9.07 7.27
C TYR A 97 -12.22 -10.10 6.41
N PRO A 98 -13.46 -9.79 5.98
CA PRO A 98 -14.27 -10.70 5.18
C PRO A 98 -13.80 -10.70 3.72
N PHE A 99 -12.70 -11.40 3.45
CA PHE A 99 -12.17 -11.54 2.10
C PHE A 99 -13.19 -12.19 1.16
N SER A 100 -13.26 -11.69 -0.08
CA SER A 100 -14.15 -12.28 -1.09
C SER A 100 -13.68 -13.68 -1.48
N GLN A 101 -14.61 -14.55 -1.90
CA GLN A 101 -14.31 -15.95 -2.24
C GLN A 101 -13.26 -16.11 -3.36
N GLY A 102 -13.04 -15.09 -4.21
CA GLY A 102 -12.02 -15.10 -5.25
C GLY A 102 -10.63 -14.62 -4.80
N THR A 103 -10.47 -14.23 -3.54
CA THR A 103 -9.19 -13.70 -3.04
C THR A 103 -8.25 -14.84 -2.67
N GLY A 104 -7.10 -14.93 -3.34
CA GLY A 104 -6.01 -15.80 -2.90
C GLY A 104 -5.42 -15.26 -1.59
N LEU A 105 -5.20 -16.12 -0.60
CA LEU A 105 -4.70 -15.75 0.73
C LEU A 105 -3.48 -16.59 1.12
N ILE A 106 -2.53 -15.98 1.83
CA ILE A 106 -1.60 -16.68 2.73
C ILE A 106 -2.02 -16.36 4.16
N ARG A 107 -2.20 -17.40 5.00
CA ARG A 107 -2.45 -17.25 6.43
C ARG A 107 -1.37 -17.94 7.26
N VAL A 108 -0.99 -17.30 8.36
CA VAL A 108 0.05 -17.81 9.25
C VAL A 108 -0.16 -17.30 10.68
N MET A 109 0.27 -18.11 11.66
CA MET A 109 0.43 -17.69 13.05
C MET A 109 1.91 -17.65 13.41
N LEU A 110 2.40 -16.52 13.90
CA LEU A 110 3.79 -16.31 14.26
C LEU A 110 3.96 -16.35 15.78
N GLN A 111 4.91 -17.17 16.24
CA GLN A 111 5.27 -17.32 17.63
C GLN A 111 6.79 -17.23 17.80
N ASP A 112 7.24 -16.83 18.98
CA ASP A 112 8.64 -16.98 19.39
C ASP A 112 8.97 -18.45 19.73
N ALA A 113 10.23 -18.71 20.11
CA ALA A 113 10.68 -20.04 20.53
C ALA A 113 9.95 -20.57 21.78
N ALA A 114 9.42 -19.69 22.64
CA ALA A 114 8.67 -20.04 23.83
C ALA A 114 7.16 -20.30 23.54
N GLY A 115 6.71 -20.06 22.30
CA GLY A 115 5.31 -20.19 21.90
C GLY A 115 4.47 -18.93 22.13
N THR A 116 5.08 -17.82 22.54
CA THR A 116 4.40 -16.53 22.70
C THR A 116 4.12 -15.91 21.34
N PRO A 117 2.93 -15.36 21.09
CA PRO A 117 2.66 -14.68 19.83
C PRO A 117 3.56 -13.47 19.57
N LEU A 118 4.12 -13.39 18.37
CA LEU A 118 4.89 -12.22 17.93
C LEU A 118 3.96 -11.07 17.56
N ARG A 119 4.35 -9.83 17.90
CA ARG A 119 3.52 -8.62 17.74
C ARG A 119 4.14 -7.56 16.82
N ASP A 120 5.44 -7.66 16.55
CA ASP A 120 6.26 -6.70 15.84
C ASP A 120 6.66 -7.17 14.44
N ALA A 121 6.15 -8.33 14.01
CA ALA A 121 6.50 -8.90 12.72
C ALA A 121 5.78 -8.21 11.56
N GLN A 122 6.52 -7.99 10.48
CA GLN A 122 6.03 -7.50 9.20
C GLN A 122 6.17 -8.60 8.16
N LEU A 123 5.16 -8.74 7.31
CA LEU A 123 5.14 -9.73 6.24
C LEU A 123 5.11 -9.02 4.90
N GLN A 124 5.92 -9.51 3.96
CA GLN A 124 5.94 -9.07 2.57
C GLN A 124 5.90 -10.31 1.68
N ALA A 125 4.93 -10.40 0.75
CA ALA A 125 4.89 -11.44 -0.26
C ALA A 125 5.13 -10.83 -1.64
N MET A 126 6.23 -11.22 -2.25
CA MET A 126 6.61 -10.83 -3.60
C MET A 126 6.15 -11.90 -4.58
N ILE A 127 5.36 -11.51 -5.59
CA ILE A 127 4.97 -12.45 -6.65
C ILE A 127 6.13 -12.60 -7.63
N LEU A 128 6.49 -13.84 -7.95
CA LEU A 128 7.61 -14.17 -8.85
C LEU A 128 7.15 -14.53 -10.27
N SER A 129 5.92 -15.04 -10.41
CA SER A 129 5.31 -15.42 -11.70
C SER A 129 5.08 -14.19 -12.58
N GLU A 130 5.66 -14.19 -13.79
CA GLU A 130 5.62 -13.04 -14.70
C GLU A 130 4.22 -12.76 -15.26
N GLU A 131 3.37 -13.77 -15.32
CA GLU A 131 1.97 -13.66 -15.77
C GLU A 131 1.15 -12.76 -14.84
N CYS A 132 1.58 -12.63 -13.57
CA CYS A 132 0.98 -11.74 -12.58
C CYS A 132 1.43 -10.28 -12.68
N ALA A 133 2.28 -9.93 -13.66
CA ALA A 133 2.75 -8.57 -13.84
C ALA A 133 1.57 -7.59 -13.95
N ARG A 134 1.60 -6.55 -13.11
CA ARG A 134 0.53 -5.55 -13.04
C ARG A 134 0.60 -4.55 -14.18
N ALA A 135 1.80 -4.27 -14.66
CA ALA A 135 2.09 -3.37 -15.77
C ALA A 135 3.50 -3.62 -16.30
N ARG A 136 3.87 -2.88 -17.35
CA ARG A 136 5.21 -2.88 -17.94
C ARG A 136 5.70 -1.45 -18.22
N ILE A 137 7.02 -1.25 -18.17
CA ILE A 137 7.65 0.00 -18.63
C ILE A 137 7.42 0.17 -20.13
N MET A 138 6.94 1.35 -20.55
CA MET A 138 6.57 1.61 -21.95
C MET A 138 7.55 2.48 -22.72
N VAL A 139 8.44 3.16 -22.02
CA VAL A 139 9.52 3.96 -22.62
C VAL A 139 10.74 3.10 -22.86
N ASP A 140 11.55 3.45 -23.86
CA ASP A 140 12.73 2.68 -24.25
C ASP A 140 13.72 2.51 -23.10
N GLN A 141 13.88 3.55 -22.28
CA GLN A 141 14.73 3.57 -21.11
C GLN A 141 14.16 4.47 -20.00
N VAL A 142 14.31 4.01 -18.77
CA VAL A 142 14.16 4.78 -17.53
C VAL A 142 15.50 4.74 -16.82
N ASP A 143 16.08 5.91 -16.61
CA ASP A 143 17.42 6.02 -16.04
C ASP A 143 17.44 5.85 -14.53
N LYS A 144 18.62 5.47 -14.03
CA LYS A 144 18.96 5.63 -12.62
C LYS A 144 18.74 7.09 -12.20
N GLY A 145 18.11 7.30 -11.05
CA GLY A 145 17.75 8.62 -10.54
C GLY A 145 16.35 9.08 -10.95
N ALA A 146 15.67 8.37 -11.83
CA ALA A 146 14.29 8.69 -12.19
C ALA A 146 13.35 8.56 -10.98
N LEU A 147 12.48 9.54 -10.80
CA LEU A 147 11.42 9.55 -9.78
C LEU A 147 10.03 9.29 -10.39
N GLU A 148 9.95 9.19 -11.71
CA GLU A 148 8.71 8.97 -12.44
C GLU A 148 8.87 7.80 -13.42
N VAL A 149 7.79 7.04 -13.60
CA VAL A 149 7.73 5.92 -14.54
C VAL A 149 6.50 6.04 -15.43
N ILE A 150 6.67 5.67 -16.70
CA ILE A 150 5.59 5.55 -17.67
C ILE A 150 5.32 4.06 -17.90
N LEU A 151 4.10 3.66 -17.58
CA LEU A 151 3.65 2.28 -17.56
C LEU A 151 2.52 2.03 -18.57
N GLY A 152 2.36 0.77 -18.94
CA GLY A 152 1.34 0.29 -19.87
C GLY A 152 1.06 -1.20 -19.67
N SER A 153 0.19 -1.76 -20.51
CA SER A 153 -0.20 -3.17 -20.46
C SER A 153 -0.70 -3.61 -19.07
N PHE A 154 -1.67 -2.86 -18.55
CA PHE A 154 -2.16 -3.03 -17.18
C PHE A 154 -3.05 -4.27 -17.02
N THR A 155 -2.87 -4.95 -15.89
CA THR A 155 -3.78 -6.00 -15.41
C THR A 155 -4.48 -5.51 -14.15
N GLY A 156 -5.48 -4.64 -14.25
CA GLY A 156 -6.14 -4.03 -13.08
C GLY A 156 -5.54 -2.67 -12.69
N VAL A 157 -5.80 -2.22 -11.46
CA VAL A 157 -5.48 -0.84 -11.03
C VAL A 157 -4.18 -0.80 -10.22
N ILE A 158 -3.41 0.27 -10.44
CA ILE A 158 -2.27 0.68 -9.61
C ILE A 158 -2.69 1.90 -8.80
N ALA A 159 -2.60 1.81 -7.48
CA ALA A 159 -2.98 2.86 -6.53
C ALA A 159 -1.74 3.45 -5.83
N VAL A 160 -1.91 4.64 -5.24
CA VAL A 160 -0.92 5.23 -4.35
C VAL A 160 -0.71 4.31 -3.14
N GLY A 161 0.55 4.06 -2.79
CA GLY A 161 0.98 3.18 -1.72
C GLY A 161 1.29 1.75 -2.18
N ASP A 162 0.92 1.37 -3.40
CA ASP A 162 1.21 0.03 -3.93
C ASP A 162 2.72 -0.19 -4.11
N SER A 163 3.18 -1.37 -3.69
CA SER A 163 4.57 -1.81 -3.80
C SER A 163 4.72 -2.82 -4.94
N TYR A 164 5.83 -2.74 -5.68
CA TYR A 164 6.15 -3.65 -6.78
C TYR A 164 7.64 -3.97 -6.80
N LEU A 165 7.97 -5.17 -7.28
CA LEU A 165 9.29 -5.46 -7.82
C LEU A 165 9.31 -5.01 -9.29
N LEU A 166 10.12 -4.01 -9.59
CA LEU A 166 10.46 -3.64 -10.96
C LEU A 166 11.58 -4.58 -11.43
N ARG A 167 11.27 -5.46 -12.38
CA ARG A 167 12.18 -6.48 -12.91
C ARG A 167 12.48 -6.21 -14.38
N GLY A 168 13.76 -6.04 -14.71
CA GLY A 168 14.24 -5.93 -16.09
C GLY A 168 14.04 -7.22 -16.90
N ARG A 169 14.54 -7.26 -18.13
CA ARG A 169 14.47 -8.45 -18.98
C ARG A 169 15.77 -9.25 -18.97
N GLY A 170 15.66 -10.57 -19.11
CA GLY A 170 16.80 -11.48 -19.31
C GLY A 170 17.31 -12.14 -18.03
N PRO A 171 18.28 -13.07 -18.14
CA PRO A 171 18.69 -13.97 -17.06
C PRO A 171 19.45 -13.31 -15.90
N LYS A 172 19.93 -12.06 -16.08
CA LYS A 172 20.55 -11.23 -15.04
C LYS A 172 19.85 -9.88 -14.98
N ALA A 173 18.52 -9.91 -15.01
CA ALA A 173 17.71 -8.71 -14.94
C ALA A 173 18.01 -7.90 -13.69
N ALA A 174 18.13 -6.58 -13.86
CA ALA A 174 18.08 -5.68 -12.72
C ALA A 174 16.73 -5.82 -12.02
N GLU A 175 16.75 -5.83 -10.70
CA GLU A 175 15.55 -5.89 -9.86
C GLU A 175 15.60 -4.80 -8.80
N GLU A 176 14.50 -4.10 -8.58
CA GLU A 176 14.39 -3.06 -7.58
C GLU A 176 12.96 -2.99 -7.02
N GLN A 177 12.82 -2.93 -5.70
CA GLN A 177 11.52 -2.68 -5.08
C GLN A 177 11.18 -1.19 -5.18
N ILE A 178 9.99 -0.89 -5.69
CA ILE A 178 9.46 0.46 -5.84
C ILE A 178 8.11 0.59 -5.14
N ARG A 179 7.77 1.82 -4.77
CA ARG A 179 6.47 2.16 -4.20
C ARG A 179 5.88 3.37 -4.89
N ILE A 180 4.59 3.33 -5.18
CA ILE A 180 3.88 4.40 -5.88
C ILE A 180 3.53 5.51 -4.90
N ALA A 181 4.12 6.69 -5.07
CA ALA A 181 3.80 7.87 -4.26
C ALA A 181 2.62 8.67 -4.83
N GLN A 182 2.48 8.70 -6.16
CA GLN A 182 1.41 9.48 -6.81
C GLN A 182 1.03 8.88 -8.16
N VAL A 183 -0.26 8.95 -8.50
CA VAL A 183 -0.75 8.74 -9.86
C VAL A 183 -0.83 10.10 -10.55
N LEU A 184 0.07 10.36 -11.49
CA LEU A 184 0.18 11.66 -12.19
C LEU A 184 -0.72 11.72 -13.43
N GLU A 185 -0.86 10.60 -14.12
CA GLU A 185 -1.79 10.41 -15.23
C GLU A 185 -2.40 9.02 -15.08
N HIS A 186 -3.74 8.95 -15.07
CA HIS A 186 -4.47 7.72 -14.78
C HIS A 186 -3.99 6.57 -15.66
N GLN A 187 -3.52 5.49 -15.00
CA GLN A 187 -2.99 4.29 -15.68
C GLN A 187 -1.99 4.62 -16.79
N LYS A 188 -1.05 5.53 -16.53
CA LYS A 188 0.01 5.82 -17.49
C LYS A 188 1.27 6.35 -16.84
N ARG A 189 1.19 7.41 -16.04
CA ARG A 189 2.35 8.06 -15.43
C ARG A 189 2.24 8.09 -13.92
N PHE A 190 3.30 7.66 -13.25
CA PHE A 190 3.34 7.50 -11.80
C PHE A 190 4.61 8.11 -11.23
N ARG A 191 4.50 8.73 -10.05
CA ARG A 191 5.63 9.15 -9.23
C ARG A 191 5.97 8.05 -8.22
N LEU A 192 7.26 7.77 -8.07
CA LEU A 192 7.79 6.84 -7.10
C LEU A 192 8.08 7.54 -5.76
N GLU A 193 8.02 6.79 -4.66
CA GLU A 193 8.39 7.29 -3.33
C GLU A 193 9.89 7.56 -3.21
N LYS A 194 10.71 6.81 -3.95
CA LYS A 194 12.17 6.95 -3.99
C LYS A 194 12.66 6.94 -5.43
N MET A 195 13.77 7.64 -5.68
CA MET A 195 14.44 7.60 -6.97
C MET A 195 14.96 6.20 -7.26
N LEU A 196 14.89 5.77 -8.52
CA LEU A 196 15.45 4.49 -8.94
C LEU A 196 16.96 4.46 -8.75
N THR A 197 17.46 3.37 -8.19
CA THR A 197 18.89 3.12 -8.02
C THR A 197 19.48 2.40 -9.22
N LYS A 198 18.62 1.79 -10.06
CA LYS A 198 18.98 1.06 -11.29
C LYS A 198 18.25 1.64 -12.51
N ALA A 199 18.78 1.36 -13.70
CA ALA A 199 18.12 1.70 -14.95
C ALA A 199 17.30 0.51 -15.48
N PHE A 200 16.21 0.80 -16.18
CA PHE A 200 15.30 -0.21 -16.72
C PHE A 200 14.92 0.13 -18.16
N THR A 201 14.70 -0.88 -18.97
CA THR A 201 14.31 -0.72 -20.37
C THR A 201 12.86 -1.10 -20.60
N ARG A 202 12.35 -0.77 -21.79
CA ARG A 202 11.00 -1.12 -22.23
C ARG A 202 10.68 -2.59 -22.01
N GLY A 203 9.50 -2.85 -21.46
CA GLY A 203 9.00 -4.18 -21.17
C GLY A 203 9.43 -4.74 -19.81
N ALA A 204 10.23 -4.02 -19.02
CA ALA A 204 10.45 -4.37 -17.61
C ALA A 204 9.10 -4.50 -16.87
N LEU A 205 8.98 -5.55 -16.06
CA LEU A 205 7.74 -5.97 -15.41
C LEU A 205 7.56 -5.27 -14.06
N LEU A 206 6.32 -4.90 -13.73
CA LEU A 206 5.91 -4.59 -12.36
C LEU A 206 5.26 -5.82 -11.73
N LEU A 207 6.02 -6.55 -10.93
CA LEU A 207 5.50 -7.70 -10.19
C LEU A 207 4.95 -7.25 -8.83
N PRO A 208 3.71 -7.60 -8.45
CA PRO A 208 3.12 -7.11 -7.21
C PRO A 208 3.86 -7.57 -5.96
N ILE A 209 3.98 -6.65 -5.00
CA ILE A 209 4.40 -6.93 -3.63
C ILE A 209 3.22 -6.62 -2.71
N GLN A 210 2.81 -7.59 -1.90
CA GLN A 210 1.77 -7.41 -0.89
C GLN A 210 2.39 -7.37 0.50
N GLU A 211 1.91 -6.45 1.34
CA GLU A 211 2.44 -6.23 2.68
C GLU A 211 1.35 -6.39 3.74
N SER A 212 1.70 -6.95 4.88
CA SER A 212 0.82 -7.09 6.02
C SER A 212 1.59 -7.08 7.34
N ARG A 213 0.85 -7.15 8.45
CA ARG A 213 1.35 -7.12 9.83
C ARG A 213 0.75 -8.28 10.61
N VAL A 214 1.32 -8.56 11.78
CA VAL A 214 0.73 -9.47 12.76
C VAL A 214 -0.22 -8.76 13.70
N THR A 215 -1.26 -9.46 14.14
CA THR A 215 -2.12 -9.03 15.24
C THR A 215 -1.45 -9.28 16.59
N GLU A 216 -2.06 -8.80 17.67
CA GLU A 216 -1.62 -9.09 19.05
C GLU A 216 -1.61 -10.59 19.38
N LYS A 217 -2.36 -11.40 18.62
CA LYS A 217 -2.42 -12.86 18.73
C LYS A 217 -1.41 -13.57 17.82
N GLY A 218 -0.54 -12.83 17.13
CA GLY A 218 0.44 -13.36 16.18
C GLY A 218 -0.18 -13.84 14.86
N GLU A 219 -1.46 -13.56 14.61
CA GLU A 219 -2.12 -13.94 13.37
C GLU A 219 -1.75 -12.94 12.27
N ALA A 220 -1.45 -13.44 11.06
CA ALA A 220 -1.26 -12.61 9.89
C ALA A 220 -1.97 -13.20 8.67
N VAL A 221 -2.37 -12.30 7.77
CA VAL A 221 -2.93 -12.63 6.47
C VAL A 221 -2.28 -11.75 5.42
N ILE A 222 -1.90 -12.33 4.28
CA ILE A 222 -1.64 -11.60 3.04
C ILE A 222 -2.71 -11.98 2.05
N ALA A 223 -3.33 -10.97 1.45
CA ALA A 223 -4.32 -11.15 0.41
C ALA A 223 -3.78 -10.63 -0.93
N PHE A 224 -4.09 -11.35 -2.00
CA PHE A 224 -3.61 -11.04 -3.34
C PHE A 224 -4.73 -10.50 -4.22
N ARG A 225 -4.47 -9.38 -4.89
CA ARG A 225 -5.42 -8.73 -5.79
C ARG A 225 -5.51 -9.50 -7.12
N GLY A 226 -6.59 -10.26 -7.30
CA GLY A 226 -7.01 -10.94 -8.55
C GLY A 226 -5.96 -10.98 -9.66
N ASN A 227 -5.04 -11.95 -9.56
CA ASN A 227 -3.93 -12.11 -10.50
C ASN A 227 -4.37 -12.79 -11.80
N ARG A 228 -5.61 -13.33 -11.86
CA ARG A 228 -6.22 -13.95 -13.04
C ARG A 228 -5.40 -15.12 -13.60
N VAL A 229 -4.69 -15.80 -12.72
CA VAL A 229 -3.92 -17.00 -13.01
C VAL A 229 -4.26 -18.06 -11.95
N PRO A 230 -4.39 -19.35 -12.33
CA PRO A 230 -4.83 -20.39 -11.40
C PRO A 230 -3.95 -20.52 -10.17
N SER A 231 -2.64 -20.35 -10.34
CA SER A 231 -1.67 -20.30 -9.26
C SER A 231 -0.46 -19.47 -9.64
N PHE A 232 0.28 -19.00 -8.63
CA PHE A 232 1.50 -18.22 -8.80
C PHE A 232 2.49 -18.49 -7.68
N GLN A 233 3.77 -18.37 -7.99
CA GLN A 233 4.85 -18.49 -7.03
C GLN A 233 5.04 -17.17 -6.30
N THR A 234 5.20 -17.24 -4.99
CA THR A 234 5.49 -16.09 -4.14
C THR A 234 6.70 -16.38 -3.26
N GLU A 235 7.46 -15.33 -2.98
CA GLU A 235 8.45 -15.33 -1.93
C GLU A 235 7.90 -14.54 -0.74
N LEU A 236 7.67 -15.22 0.37
CA LEU A 236 7.23 -14.64 1.64
C LEU A 236 8.44 -14.29 2.49
N ALA A 237 8.64 -13.00 2.72
CA ALA A 237 9.58 -12.44 3.68
C ALA A 237 8.85 -12.10 4.98
N ILE A 238 9.38 -12.57 6.10
CA ILE A 238 8.93 -12.22 7.45
C ILE A 238 10.06 -11.51 8.15
N THR A 239 9.85 -10.24 8.52
CA THR A 239 10.81 -9.44 9.28
C THR A 239 10.33 -9.31 10.72
N TYR A 240 11.16 -9.62 11.70
CA TYR A 240 10.78 -9.65 13.12
C TYR A 240 11.94 -9.29 14.06
N GLY A 241 11.61 -8.89 15.29
CA GLY A 241 12.57 -8.52 16.32
C GLY A 241 13.23 -7.16 16.08
N GLU A 242 13.85 -6.61 17.12
CA GLU A 242 14.56 -5.33 17.06
C GLU A 242 15.73 -5.34 16.08
N ASP A 243 16.42 -6.49 15.96
CA ASP A 243 17.52 -6.72 15.02
C ASP A 243 17.06 -6.85 13.55
N ARG A 244 15.74 -6.76 13.28
CA ARG A 244 15.13 -6.95 11.96
C ARG A 244 15.57 -8.26 11.29
N ARG A 245 15.46 -9.38 12.01
CA ARG A 245 15.76 -10.70 11.44
C ARG A 245 14.79 -11.03 10.31
N HIS A 246 15.25 -11.79 9.33
CA HIS A 246 14.48 -12.14 8.14
C HIS A 246 14.35 -13.65 8.00
N LEU A 247 13.12 -14.14 7.82
CA LEU A 247 12.83 -15.49 7.35
C LEU A 247 12.22 -15.40 5.94
N MET A 248 12.77 -16.15 5.01
CA MET A 248 12.29 -16.25 3.63
C MET A 248 11.67 -17.62 3.39
N LYS A 249 10.52 -17.66 2.73
CA LYS A 249 9.83 -18.91 2.37
C LYS A 249 9.17 -18.80 1.02
N GLU A 250 9.42 -19.76 0.15
CA GLU A 250 8.67 -19.90 -1.09
C GLU A 250 7.29 -20.51 -0.82
N VAL A 251 6.26 -19.90 -1.39
CA VAL A 251 4.87 -20.32 -1.23
C VAL A 251 4.17 -20.26 -2.58
N ILE A 252 3.54 -21.36 -2.98
CA ILE A 252 2.62 -21.39 -4.13
C ILE A 252 1.23 -21.01 -3.62
N VAL A 253 0.62 -20.03 -4.27
CA VAL A 253 -0.73 -19.56 -3.94
C VAL A 253 -1.64 -19.87 -5.11
N ALA A 254 -2.76 -20.55 -4.85
CA ALA A 254 -3.81 -20.74 -5.85
C ALA A 254 -4.87 -19.64 -5.72
N GLU A 255 -5.32 -19.09 -6.85
CA GLU A 255 -6.33 -18.03 -6.90
C GLU A 255 -7.64 -18.48 -6.25
N GLY A 256 -8.25 -17.61 -5.45
CA GLY A 256 -9.48 -17.93 -4.70
C GLY A 256 -9.33 -18.93 -3.55
N THR A 257 -8.11 -19.31 -3.19
CA THR A 257 -7.88 -20.28 -2.10
C THR A 257 -7.07 -19.68 -0.95
N THR A 258 -7.09 -20.35 0.20
CA THR A 258 -6.23 -20.02 1.33
C THR A 258 -5.10 -21.02 1.45
N THR A 259 -3.86 -20.54 1.27
CA THR A 259 -2.67 -21.28 1.64
C THR A 259 -2.39 -21.03 3.12
N ASN A 260 -2.67 -22.03 3.97
CA ASN A 260 -2.41 -21.95 5.40
C ASN A 260 -1.02 -22.52 5.74
N LEU A 261 -0.13 -21.70 6.28
CA LEU A 261 1.22 -22.09 6.67
C LEU A 261 1.30 -22.64 8.10
N GLY A 262 0.18 -22.63 8.84
CA GLY A 262 0.12 -23.07 10.22
C GLY A 262 0.87 -22.11 11.16
N ILE A 263 1.51 -22.70 12.18
CA ILE A 263 2.33 -21.96 13.15
C ILE A 263 3.78 -21.97 12.67
N ILE A 264 4.37 -20.79 12.52
CA ILE A 264 5.81 -20.62 12.33
C ILE A 264 6.40 -20.11 13.64
N ARG A 265 7.31 -20.89 14.21
CA ARG A 265 8.12 -20.48 15.35
C ARG A 265 9.40 -19.83 14.86
N LEU A 266 9.62 -18.61 15.30
CA LEU A 266 10.76 -17.78 14.95
C LEU A 266 11.71 -17.70 16.15
N THR A 267 12.99 -17.89 15.89
CA THR A 267 14.06 -17.90 16.89
C THR A 267 14.84 -16.60 16.90
#